data_AF-A0A8J2VHC9-F1
#
_entry.id   AF-A0A8J2VHC9-F1
#
_cell.length_a   1.000
_cell.length_b   1.000
_cell.length_c   1.000
_cell.angle_alpha   90.00
_cell.angle_beta   90.00
_cell.angle_gamma   90.00
#
_symmetry.space_group_name_H-M   'P 1'
#
loop_
_entity.id
_entity.type
_entity.pdbx_description
1 polymer ?
#
loop_
_entity_poly.entity_id
_entity_poly.type
_entity_poly.pdbx_seq_one_letter_code
_entity_poly.pdbx_strand_id
1 'polypeptide(L)'
;MKDSLLFVLQKKKGGASMAWVASIPVFMVVFLFLATLATVMMDYSAANQAAEAGSIAATKKLDEWLLQDQNVQNGLDKIVPENTPLDDTTVGEQLNQMDKKLLAKIAEKMLEQREDEMRETVREYVLKNGGEPHGVIVFPVHDNHIHVEAKKDFHSMIFADFFKDEKIEGEGLGPEREYLSVFQDKQFKIEY
;
A
#
# COMPACT_ATOMS: atom_id res chain seq x y z
N MET A 1 -44.83 25.11 51.59
CA MET A 1 -43.45 24.62 51.39
C MET A 1 -43.31 23.68 50.17
N LYS A 2 -44.32 22.84 49.84
CA LYS A 2 -44.33 22.02 48.61
C LYS A 2 -44.36 22.83 47.30
N ASP A 3 -45.04 23.98 47.28
CA ASP A 3 -45.16 24.79 46.04
C ASP A 3 -43.87 25.52 45.64
N SER A 4 -42.98 25.77 46.60
CA SER A 4 -41.66 26.37 46.36
C SER A 4 -40.69 25.43 45.65
N LEU A 5 -40.82 24.11 45.82
CA LEU A 5 -39.95 23.12 45.18
C LEU A 5 -40.34 22.87 43.72
N LEU A 6 -41.64 22.91 43.41
CA LEU A 6 -42.14 22.76 42.04
C LEU A 6 -41.76 23.94 41.13
N PHE A 7 -41.77 25.17 41.66
CA PHE A 7 -41.37 26.36 40.90
C PHE A 7 -39.86 26.38 40.54
N VAL A 8 -39.00 25.94 41.47
CA VAL A 8 -37.55 25.84 41.23
C VAL A 8 -37.22 24.74 40.21
N LEU A 9 -37.96 23.63 40.22
CA LEU A 9 -37.82 22.55 39.23
C LEU A 9 -38.28 22.96 37.82
N GLN A 10 -39.35 23.77 37.69
CA GLN A 10 -39.79 24.29 36.39
C GLN A 10 -38.82 25.32 35.80
N LYS A 11 -38.16 26.16 36.62
CA LYS A 11 -37.11 27.09 36.15
C LYS A 11 -35.82 26.41 35.65
N LYS A 12 -35.55 25.16 36.05
CA LYS A 12 -34.36 24.41 35.62
C LYS A 12 -34.52 23.65 34.29
N LYS A 13 -35.75 23.41 33.82
CA LYS A 13 -36.00 22.69 32.55
C LYS A 13 -35.51 23.46 31.31
N GLY A 14 -35.53 24.80 31.35
CA GLY A 14 -35.00 25.64 30.26
C GLY A 14 -33.46 25.69 30.21
N GLY A 15 -32.78 25.57 31.35
CA GLY A 15 -31.31 25.63 31.41
C GLY A 15 -30.62 24.46 30.72
N ALA A 16 -31.15 23.24 30.92
CA ALA A 16 -30.63 22.04 30.27
C ALA A 16 -30.87 22.07 28.75
N SER A 17 -32.06 22.48 28.30
CA SER A 17 -32.36 22.60 26.87
C SER A 17 -31.53 23.70 26.19
N MET A 18 -31.32 24.86 26.84
CA MET A 18 -30.46 25.92 26.30
C MET A 18 -28.99 25.49 26.26
N ALA A 19 -28.50 24.76 27.26
CA ALA A 19 -27.14 24.19 27.24
C ALA A 19 -26.97 23.15 26.12
N TRP A 20 -28.01 22.36 25.84
CA TRP A 20 -28.00 21.38 24.74
C TRP A 20 -28.02 22.07 23.38
N VAL A 21 -28.87 23.09 23.18
CA VAL A 21 -28.90 23.85 21.93
C VAL A 21 -27.58 24.59 21.70
N ALA A 22 -26.98 25.15 22.76
CA ALA A 22 -25.70 25.82 22.68
C ALA A 22 -24.52 24.87 22.38
N SER A 23 -24.66 23.57 22.67
CA SER A 23 -23.61 22.58 22.38
C SER A 23 -23.68 22.00 20.97
N ILE A 24 -24.82 22.14 20.26
CA ILE A 24 -24.98 21.64 18.87
C ILE A 24 -23.85 22.12 17.94
N PRO A 25 -23.46 23.42 17.90
CA PRO A 25 -22.38 23.87 17.03
C PRO A 25 -21.03 23.23 17.38
N VAL A 26 -20.76 23.01 18.67
CA VAL A 26 -19.54 22.33 19.13
C VAL A 26 -19.52 20.88 18.64
N PHE A 27 -20.64 20.17 18.78
CA PHE A 27 -20.77 18.82 18.25
C PHE A 27 -20.62 18.78 16.74
N MET A 28 -21.22 19.72 16.00
CA MET A 28 -21.05 19.81 14.54
C MET A 28 -19.58 19.94 14.16
N VAL A 29 -18.81 20.82 14.80
CA VAL A 29 -17.37 20.96 14.53
C VAL A 29 -16.62 19.65 14.78
N VAL A 30 -16.92 18.96 15.88
CA VAL A 30 -16.31 17.65 16.19
C VAL A 30 -16.69 16.60 15.14
N PHE A 31 -17.95 16.54 14.72
CA PHE A 31 -18.40 15.62 13.67
C PHE A 31 -17.71 15.89 12.33
N LEU A 32 -17.55 17.15 11.94
CA LEU A 32 -16.85 17.52 10.71
C LEU A 32 -15.37 17.13 10.75
N PHE A 33 -14.73 17.29 11.90
CA PHE A 33 -13.36 16.83 12.12
C PHE A 33 -13.25 15.30 12.01
N LEU A 34 -14.14 14.55 12.67
CA LEU A 34 -14.17 13.09 12.60
C LEU A 34 -14.44 12.58 11.18
N ALA A 35 -15.35 13.22 10.44
CA ALA A 35 -15.63 12.88 9.06
C ALA A 35 -14.40 13.08 8.16
N THR A 36 -13.66 14.18 8.37
CA THR A 36 -12.41 14.44 7.64
C THR A 36 -11.33 13.41 7.97
N LEU A 37 -11.19 13.04 9.24
CA LEU A 37 -10.25 11.99 9.65
C LEU A 37 -10.61 10.63 9.02
N ALA A 38 -11.90 10.31 8.94
CA ALA A 38 -12.37 9.09 8.28
C ALA A 38 -12.02 9.08 6.79
N THR A 39 -12.17 10.21 6.08
CA THR A 39 -11.77 10.30 4.67
C THR A 39 -10.26 10.11 4.49
N VAL A 40 -9.42 10.71 5.35
CA VAL A 40 -7.96 10.52 5.32
C VAL A 40 -7.61 9.03 5.49
N MET A 41 -8.24 8.36 6.45
CA MET A 41 -7.99 6.93 6.70
C MET A 41 -8.41 6.05 5.52
N MET A 42 -9.50 6.37 4.83
CA MET A 42 -9.93 5.66 3.63
C MET A 42 -8.94 5.85 2.48
N ASP A 43 -8.47 7.08 2.25
CA ASP A 43 -7.51 7.36 1.19
C ASP A 43 -6.13 6.77 1.48
N TYR A 44 -5.69 6.78 2.75
CA TYR A 44 -4.47 6.09 3.19
C TYR A 44 -4.57 4.58 3.02
N SER A 45 -5.70 3.98 3.39
CA SER A 45 -5.92 2.55 3.16
C SER A 45 -5.90 2.20 1.67
N ALA A 46 -6.47 3.05 0.82
CA ALA A 46 -6.45 2.84 -0.62
C ALA A 46 -5.03 3.00 -1.21
N ALA A 47 -4.27 3.99 -0.77
CA ALA A 47 -2.88 4.19 -1.17
C ALA A 47 -2.01 2.98 -0.79
N ASN A 48 -2.14 2.46 0.45
CA ASN A 48 -1.43 1.25 0.88
C ASN A 48 -1.85 0.02 0.08
N GLN A 49 -3.15 -0.16 -0.17
CA GLN A 49 -3.63 -1.28 -0.98
C GLN A 49 -3.08 -1.23 -2.41
N ALA A 50 -3.01 -0.02 -3.00
CA ALA A 50 -2.43 0.18 -4.31
C ALA A 50 -0.93 -0.11 -4.34
N ALA A 51 -0.20 0.35 -3.32
CA ALA A 51 1.22 0.08 -3.12
C ALA A 51 1.49 -1.42 -2.95
N GLU A 52 0.71 -2.12 -2.14
CA GLU A 52 0.82 -3.57 -1.91
C GLU A 52 0.52 -4.38 -3.18
N ALA A 53 -0.50 -3.97 -3.94
CA ALA A 53 -0.76 -4.58 -5.24
C ALA A 53 0.38 -4.36 -6.23
N GLY A 54 0.96 -3.15 -6.23
CA GLY A 54 2.12 -2.82 -7.06
C GLY A 54 3.36 -3.63 -6.69
N SER A 55 3.64 -3.80 -5.39
CA SER A 55 4.80 -4.56 -4.92
C SER A 55 4.65 -6.07 -5.19
N ILE A 56 3.45 -6.63 -5.01
CA ILE A 56 3.13 -8.01 -5.41
C ILE A 56 3.31 -8.19 -6.92
N ALA A 57 2.83 -7.25 -7.73
CA ALA A 57 2.98 -7.30 -9.18
C ALA A 57 4.46 -7.22 -9.59
N ALA A 58 5.25 -6.36 -8.95
CA ALA A 58 6.68 -6.25 -9.19
C ALA A 58 7.41 -7.57 -8.89
N THR A 59 7.14 -8.18 -7.72
CA THR A 59 7.73 -9.48 -7.35
C THR A 59 7.34 -10.56 -8.34
N LYS A 60 6.05 -10.67 -8.66
CA LYS A 60 5.56 -11.67 -9.60
C LYS A 60 6.17 -11.49 -10.99
N LYS A 61 6.33 -10.26 -11.45
CA LYS A 61 6.92 -9.96 -12.76
C LYS A 61 8.39 -10.33 -12.82
N LEU A 62 9.13 -10.06 -11.73
CA LEU A 62 10.53 -10.45 -11.63
C LEU A 62 10.68 -11.98 -11.60
N ASP A 63 9.84 -12.67 -10.83
CA ASP A 63 9.80 -14.14 -10.80
C ASP A 63 9.47 -14.73 -12.18
N GLU A 64 8.52 -14.15 -12.91
CA GLU A 64 8.18 -14.55 -14.29
C GLU A 64 9.42 -14.45 -15.20
N TRP A 65 10.17 -13.36 -15.13
CA TRP A 65 11.40 -13.19 -15.93
C TRP A 65 12.50 -14.18 -15.55
N LEU A 66 12.64 -14.49 -14.26
CA LEU A 66 13.57 -15.53 -13.80
C LEU A 66 13.19 -16.89 -14.37
N LEU A 67 11.91 -17.26 -14.34
CA LEU A 67 11.42 -18.52 -14.89
C LEU A 67 11.55 -18.62 -16.42
N GLN A 68 11.68 -17.49 -17.13
CA GLN A 68 11.93 -17.48 -18.58
C GLN A 68 13.42 -17.72 -18.92
N ASP A 69 14.34 -17.59 -17.96
CA ASP A 69 15.77 -17.84 -18.19
C ASP A 69 16.08 -19.33 -18.19
N GLN A 70 16.77 -19.80 -19.24
CA GLN A 70 17.12 -21.21 -19.40
C GLN A 70 18.00 -21.75 -18.26
N ASN A 71 18.86 -20.93 -17.64
CA ASN A 71 19.71 -21.39 -16.54
C ASN A 71 18.89 -21.63 -15.28
N VAL A 72 17.83 -20.85 -15.08
CA VAL A 72 16.89 -21.02 -13.97
C VAL A 72 16.04 -22.27 -14.19
N GLN A 73 15.48 -22.47 -15.38
CA GLN A 73 14.73 -23.67 -15.73
C GLN A 73 15.56 -24.95 -15.54
N ASN A 74 16.78 -24.98 -16.08
CA ASN A 74 17.70 -26.11 -15.91
C ASN A 74 18.10 -26.37 -14.44
N GLY A 75 18.04 -25.36 -13.59
CA GLY A 75 18.25 -25.49 -12.15
C GLY A 75 17.02 -26.04 -11.44
N LEU A 76 15.83 -25.57 -11.81
CA LEU A 76 14.55 -26.04 -11.30
C LEU A 76 14.29 -27.50 -11.64
N ASP A 77 14.57 -27.95 -12.87
CA ASP A 77 14.41 -29.35 -13.30
C ASP A 77 15.25 -30.34 -12.48
N LYS A 78 16.31 -29.87 -11.82
CA LYS A 78 17.15 -30.69 -10.94
C LYS A 78 16.62 -30.80 -9.51
N ILE A 79 15.78 -29.84 -9.10
CA ILE A 79 15.32 -29.66 -7.73
C ILE A 79 13.85 -30.09 -7.60
N VAL A 80 13.04 -29.86 -8.64
CA VAL A 80 11.60 -30.06 -8.66
C VAL A 80 11.27 -31.34 -9.44
N PRO A 81 10.53 -32.30 -8.87
CA PRO A 81 10.02 -33.45 -9.61
C PRO A 81 9.09 -32.99 -10.75
N GLU A 82 9.17 -33.66 -11.89
CA GLU A 82 8.55 -33.33 -13.20
C GLU A 82 6.99 -33.15 -13.20
N ASN A 83 6.32 -33.22 -12.05
CA ASN A 83 4.86 -33.15 -11.91
C ASN A 83 4.35 -32.25 -10.77
N THR A 84 5.17 -31.33 -10.23
CA THR A 84 4.67 -30.36 -9.25
C THR A 84 3.97 -29.19 -9.96
N PRO A 85 2.69 -28.88 -9.66
CA PRO A 85 2.06 -27.69 -10.19
C PRO A 85 2.82 -26.44 -9.73
N LEU A 86 3.22 -25.62 -10.70
CA LEU A 86 3.73 -24.26 -10.44
C LEU A 86 2.52 -23.38 -10.15
N ASP A 87 2.22 -23.16 -8.87
CA ASP A 87 1.33 -22.09 -8.43
C ASP A 87 2.17 -20.93 -7.89
N ASP A 88 1.59 -19.73 -7.78
CA ASP A 88 2.31 -18.52 -7.36
C ASP A 88 2.98 -18.67 -5.97
N THR A 89 2.45 -19.54 -5.11
CA THR A 89 3.00 -19.86 -3.79
C THR A 89 4.22 -20.78 -3.87
N THR A 90 4.21 -21.78 -4.76
CA THR A 90 5.33 -22.73 -4.91
C THR A 90 6.50 -22.15 -5.70
N VAL A 91 6.27 -21.19 -6.60
CA VAL A 91 7.33 -20.53 -7.38
C VAL A 91 8.37 -19.85 -6.48
N GLY A 92 7.92 -19.05 -5.49
CA GLY A 92 8.83 -18.36 -4.57
C GLY A 92 9.69 -19.34 -3.75
N GLU A 93 9.08 -20.40 -3.24
CA GLU A 93 9.78 -21.44 -2.47
C GLU A 93 10.81 -22.19 -3.31
N GLN A 94 10.49 -22.51 -4.56
CA GLN A 94 11.39 -23.20 -5.47
C GLN A 94 12.58 -22.31 -5.88
N LEU A 95 12.34 -21.02 -6.17
CA LEU A 95 13.41 -20.06 -6.46
C LEU A 95 14.33 -19.87 -5.24
N ASN A 96 13.79 -19.84 -4.02
CA ASN A 96 14.59 -19.72 -2.80
C ASN A 96 15.54 -20.90 -2.57
N GLN A 97 15.24 -22.09 -3.11
CA GLN A 97 16.13 -23.27 -3.04
C GLN A 97 17.29 -23.23 -4.05
N MET A 98 17.27 -22.30 -4.99
CA MET A 98 18.31 -22.15 -6.00
C MET A 98 19.50 -21.31 -5.50
N ASP A 99 20.58 -21.27 -6.29
CA ASP A 99 21.71 -20.40 -6.00
C ASP A 99 21.29 -18.91 -6.08
N LYS A 100 21.18 -18.29 -4.90
CA LYS A 100 20.80 -16.89 -4.72
C LYS A 100 21.65 -15.93 -5.54
N LYS A 101 22.95 -16.19 -5.70
CA LYS A 101 23.85 -15.31 -6.46
C LYS A 101 23.58 -15.38 -7.96
N LEU A 102 23.26 -16.58 -8.46
CA LEU A 102 22.85 -16.76 -9.85
C LEU A 102 21.53 -16.02 -10.12
N LEU A 103 20.53 -16.24 -9.27
CA LEU A 103 19.22 -15.58 -9.41
C LEU A 103 19.34 -14.06 -9.33
N ALA A 104 20.08 -13.53 -8.35
CA ALA A 104 20.33 -12.10 -8.21
C ALA A 104 20.95 -11.51 -9.49
N LYS A 105 22.00 -12.15 -10.03
CA LYS A 105 22.67 -11.67 -11.24
C LYS A 105 21.74 -11.64 -12.47
N ILE A 106 20.85 -12.63 -12.60
CA ILE A 106 19.87 -12.67 -13.68
C ILE A 106 18.81 -11.59 -13.46
N ALA A 107 18.29 -11.47 -12.23
CA ALA A 107 17.32 -10.43 -11.86
C ALA A 107 17.86 -9.02 -12.11
N GLU A 108 19.09 -8.73 -11.71
CA GLU A 108 19.79 -7.46 -11.96
C GLU A 108 19.85 -7.16 -13.46
N LYS A 109 20.29 -8.13 -14.27
CA LYS A 109 20.32 -7.99 -15.73
C LYS A 109 18.92 -7.75 -16.32
N MET A 110 17.89 -8.42 -15.82
CA MET A 110 16.52 -8.23 -16.32
C MET A 110 15.97 -6.86 -15.96
N LEU A 111 16.23 -6.38 -14.73
CA LEU A 111 15.83 -5.04 -14.29
C LEU A 111 16.50 -3.94 -15.15
N GLU A 112 17.79 -4.08 -15.46
CA GLU A 112 18.49 -3.14 -16.35
C GLU A 112 17.94 -3.14 -17.78
N GLN A 113 17.50 -4.31 -18.29
CA GLN A 113 17.07 -4.46 -19.68
C GLN A 113 15.58 -4.16 -19.89
N ARG A 114 14.77 -4.33 -18.86
CA ARG A 114 13.30 -4.34 -18.95
C ARG A 114 12.66 -3.40 -17.93
N GLU A 115 13.38 -2.35 -17.52
CA GLU A 115 12.90 -1.35 -16.57
C GLU A 115 11.51 -0.79 -16.95
N ASP A 116 11.32 -0.48 -18.25
CA ASP A 116 10.05 0.05 -18.77
C ASP A 116 8.87 -0.94 -18.61
N GLU A 117 9.14 -2.24 -18.76
CA GLU A 117 8.13 -3.30 -18.62
C GLU A 117 7.76 -3.48 -17.13
N MET A 118 8.73 -3.39 -16.21
CA MET A 118 8.47 -3.35 -14.76
C MET A 118 7.62 -2.13 -14.41
N ARG A 119 8.01 -0.96 -14.91
CA ARG A 119 7.32 0.32 -14.69
C ARG A 119 5.84 0.24 -15.08
N GLU A 120 5.57 -0.22 -16.30
CA GLU A 120 4.20 -0.30 -16.80
C GLU A 120 3.37 -1.34 -16.04
N THR A 121 3.96 -2.50 -15.71
CA THR A 121 3.28 -3.55 -14.94
C THR A 121 2.85 -3.03 -13.56
N VAL A 122 3.76 -2.37 -12.83
CA VAL A 122 3.43 -1.81 -11.52
C VAL A 122 2.40 -0.70 -11.63
N ARG A 123 2.58 0.23 -12.58
CA ARG A 123 1.63 1.32 -12.83
C ARG A 123 0.22 0.80 -13.08
N GLU A 124 0.06 -0.23 -13.91
CA GLU A 124 -1.25 -0.83 -14.21
C GLU A 124 -1.93 -1.34 -12.93
N TYR A 125 -1.19 -2.07 -12.09
CA TYR A 125 -1.73 -2.63 -10.85
C TYR A 125 -2.02 -1.55 -9.80
N VAL A 126 -1.19 -0.53 -9.68
CA VAL A 126 -1.40 0.61 -8.77
C VAL A 126 -2.66 1.39 -9.17
N LEU A 127 -2.80 1.72 -10.46
CA LEU A 127 -3.98 2.42 -10.99
C LEU A 127 -5.26 1.60 -10.79
N LYS A 128 -5.21 0.29 -11.03
CA LYS A 128 -6.35 -0.62 -10.85
C LYS A 128 -6.83 -0.68 -9.40
N ASN A 129 -5.95 -0.43 -8.44
CA ASN A 129 -6.24 -0.42 -7.01
C ASN A 129 -6.47 1.00 -6.44
N GLY A 130 -6.63 2.01 -7.31
CA GLY A 130 -7.03 3.36 -6.91
C GLY A 130 -5.88 4.27 -6.46
N GLY A 131 -4.64 3.93 -6.82
CA GLY A 131 -3.49 4.83 -6.74
C GLY A 131 -3.37 5.74 -7.97
N GLU A 132 -2.47 6.71 -7.88
CA GLU A 132 -2.09 7.64 -8.95
C GLU A 132 -1.17 6.96 -9.99
N PRO A 133 -1.04 7.53 -11.20
CA PRO A 133 -0.15 6.99 -12.24
C PRO A 133 1.33 7.16 -11.91
N HIS A 134 1.66 7.85 -10.81
CA HIS A 134 3.02 8.18 -10.43
C HIS A 134 3.41 7.62 -9.05
N GLY A 135 4.57 6.98 -8.99
CA GLY A 135 5.13 6.43 -7.75
C GLY A 135 6.57 5.95 -7.92
N VAL A 136 7.04 5.19 -6.94
CA VAL A 136 8.42 4.68 -6.93
C VAL A 136 8.44 3.19 -6.58
N ILE A 137 9.21 2.41 -7.33
CA ILE A 137 9.57 1.03 -6.99
C ILE A 137 11.03 1.05 -6.52
N VAL A 138 11.31 0.40 -5.39
CA VAL A 138 12.65 0.36 -4.80
C VAL A 138 13.05 -1.08 -4.48
N PHE A 139 14.24 -1.46 -4.95
CA PHE A 139 14.83 -2.78 -4.75
C PHE A 139 16.17 -2.69 -4.01
N PRO A 140 16.40 -3.62 -3.08
CA PRO A 140 15.54 -3.95 -1.94
C PRO A 140 15.48 -2.75 -0.97
N VAL A 141 14.45 -2.71 -0.11
CA VAL A 141 14.35 -1.77 1.00
C VAL A 141 14.20 -2.60 2.26
N HIS A 142 15.32 -3.18 2.71
CA HIS A 142 15.39 -4.07 3.85
C HIS A 142 14.52 -5.35 3.73
N ASP A 143 14.87 -6.39 4.49
CA ASP A 143 14.12 -7.65 4.64
C ASP A 143 13.81 -8.46 3.36
N ASN A 144 14.53 -8.23 2.25
CA ASN A 144 14.36 -8.99 1.00
C ASN A 144 12.98 -8.83 0.32
N HIS A 145 12.34 -7.68 0.51
CA HIS A 145 11.09 -7.32 -0.14
C HIS A 145 11.31 -6.21 -1.19
N ILE A 146 10.49 -6.25 -2.25
CA ILE A 146 10.37 -5.11 -3.18
C ILE A 146 9.41 -4.10 -2.53
N HIS A 147 9.84 -2.85 -2.44
CA HIS A 147 9.03 -1.78 -1.90
C HIS A 147 8.42 -0.96 -3.03
N VAL A 148 7.13 -0.65 -2.91
CA VAL A 148 6.44 0.27 -3.81
C VAL A 148 5.80 1.37 -2.98
N GLU A 149 6.04 2.61 -3.40
CA GLU A 149 5.38 3.79 -2.90
C GLU A 149 4.31 4.19 -3.93
N ALA A 150 3.05 4.26 -3.52
CA ALA A 150 1.94 4.74 -4.32
C ALA A 150 1.39 6.03 -3.70
N LYS A 151 0.88 6.93 -4.55
CA LYS A 151 0.27 8.18 -4.10
C LYS A 151 -1.22 8.17 -4.38
N LYS A 152 -1.97 8.93 -3.62
CA LYS A 152 -3.39 9.22 -3.85
C LYS A 152 -3.69 10.67 -3.53
N ASP A 153 -4.38 11.35 -4.42
CA ASP A 153 -4.84 12.72 -4.15
C ASP A 153 -5.85 12.69 -2.98
N PHE A 154 -5.61 13.53 -1.96
CA PHE A 154 -6.52 13.63 -0.83
C PHE A 154 -7.67 14.57 -1.15
N HIS A 155 -8.90 14.08 -1.02
CA HIS A 155 -10.09 14.90 -1.23
C HIS A 155 -10.92 15.04 0.04
N SER A 156 -10.77 16.17 0.73
CA SER A 156 -11.67 16.52 1.83
C SER A 156 -12.99 17.07 1.31
N MET A 157 -14.11 16.40 1.62
CA MET A 157 -15.45 16.91 1.28
C MET A 157 -15.81 18.20 2.04
N ILE A 158 -15.20 18.43 3.20
CA ILE A 158 -15.58 19.50 4.14
C ILE A 158 -14.57 20.66 4.10
N PHE A 159 -13.28 20.35 3.94
CA PHE A 159 -12.19 21.31 3.98
C PHE A 159 -11.37 21.30 2.68
N ALA A 160 -12.05 21.16 1.53
CA ALA A 160 -11.42 21.06 0.21
C ALA A 160 -10.37 22.15 -0.06
N ASP A 161 -10.65 23.39 0.36
CA ASP A 161 -9.73 24.52 0.16
C ASP A 161 -8.45 24.43 1.01
N PHE A 162 -8.52 23.81 2.19
CA PHE A 162 -7.37 23.68 3.10
C PHE A 162 -6.42 22.57 2.71
N PHE A 163 -6.93 21.55 2.02
CA PHE A 163 -6.19 20.35 1.64
C PHE A 163 -6.04 20.22 0.13
N LYS A 164 -6.19 21.33 -0.58
CA LYS A 164 -5.99 21.36 -2.02
C LYS A 164 -4.52 21.05 -2.31
N ASP A 165 -4.30 20.07 -3.18
CA ASP A 165 -2.97 19.58 -3.60
C ASP A 165 -2.24 18.70 -2.56
N GLU A 166 -2.89 18.34 -1.45
CA GLU A 166 -2.33 17.37 -0.51
C GLU A 166 -2.44 15.94 -1.06
N LYS A 167 -1.36 15.17 -0.90
CA LYS A 167 -1.27 13.78 -1.34
C LYS A 167 -1.03 12.87 -0.17
N ILE A 168 -1.70 11.73 -0.19
CA ILE A 168 -1.47 10.66 0.76
C ILE A 168 -0.57 9.63 0.09
N GLU A 169 0.52 9.32 0.77
CA GLU A 169 1.48 8.31 0.35
C GLU A 169 1.15 7.01 1.06
N GLY A 170 1.20 5.92 0.31
CA GLY A 170 1.06 4.56 0.81
C GLY A 170 2.28 3.73 0.44
N GLU A 171 2.60 2.80 1.33
CA GLU A 171 3.78 1.94 1.24
C GLU A 171 3.31 0.48 1.17
N GLY A 172 3.95 -0.28 0.29
CA GLY A 172 3.61 -1.67 0.03
C GLY A 172 4.85 -2.53 -0.11
N LEU A 173 4.83 -3.70 0.54
CA LEU A 173 5.92 -4.68 0.52
C LEU A 173 5.46 -5.94 -0.19
N GLY A 174 6.20 -6.35 -1.22
CA GLY A 174 5.91 -7.57 -1.96
C GLY A 174 6.26 -8.81 -1.12
N PRO A 175 6.01 -10.03 -1.62
CA PRO A 175 6.47 -11.26 -0.95
C PRO A 175 8.00 -11.31 -0.82
N GLU A 176 8.50 -11.94 0.25
CA GLU A 176 9.95 -12.11 0.48
C GLU A 176 10.57 -12.98 -0.62
N ARG A 177 11.78 -12.60 -1.09
CA ARG A 177 12.58 -13.41 -2.02
C ARG A 177 14.04 -13.45 -1.59
N GLU A 178 14.55 -14.64 -1.29
CA GLU A 178 15.90 -14.80 -0.74
C GLU A 178 17.00 -14.29 -1.69
N TYR A 179 16.77 -14.30 -3.01
CA TYR A 179 17.72 -13.76 -3.98
C TYR A 179 17.88 -12.24 -3.91
N LEU A 180 16.89 -11.50 -3.38
CA LEU A 180 16.96 -10.05 -3.19
C LEU A 180 17.96 -9.66 -2.09
N SER A 181 18.31 -10.58 -1.18
CA SER A 181 19.33 -10.36 -0.13
C SER A 181 20.73 -10.04 -0.67
N VAL A 182 20.97 -10.34 -1.95
CA VAL A 182 22.26 -10.12 -2.62
C VAL A 182 22.36 -8.68 -3.16
N PHE A 183 21.24 -8.01 -3.40
CA PHE A 183 21.22 -6.64 -3.88
C PHE A 183 21.61 -5.67 -2.77
N GLN A 184 22.26 -4.57 -3.14
CA GLN A 184 22.52 -3.48 -2.19
C GLN A 184 21.21 -2.73 -1.91
N ASP A 185 21.05 -2.24 -0.69
CA ASP A 185 19.84 -1.49 -0.32
C ASP A 185 19.66 -0.27 -1.24
N LYS A 186 18.45 -0.14 -1.81
CA LYS A 186 18.09 0.90 -2.79
C LYS A 186 18.95 0.91 -4.05
N GLN A 187 19.51 -0.23 -4.44
CA GLN A 187 20.31 -0.37 -5.66
C GLN A 187 19.53 0.01 -6.92
N PHE A 188 18.25 -0.37 -7.00
CA PHE A 188 17.38 0.03 -8.10
C PHE A 188 16.23 0.87 -7.57
N LYS A 189 16.04 2.04 -8.17
CA LYS A 189 14.93 2.94 -7.92
C LYS A 189 14.31 3.30 -9.27
N ILE A 190 13.09 2.83 -9.49
CA ILE A 190 12.35 3.02 -10.74
C ILE A 190 11.15 3.91 -10.45
N GLU A 191 11.11 5.08 -11.06
CA GLU A 191 9.92 5.92 -11.04
C GLU A 191 8.93 5.37 -12.07
N TYR A 192 7.67 5.19 -11.66
CA TYR A 192 6.58 4.81 -12.55
C TYR A 192 5.53 5.91 -12.63
#